data_AF-A0A374ULG2-F1
#
_entry.id   AF-A0A374ULG2-F1
#
_cell.length_a   1.000
_cell.length_b   1.000
_cell.length_c   1.000
_cell.angle_alpha   90.00
_cell.angle_beta   90.00
_cell.angle_gamma   90.00
#
_symmetry.space_group_name_H-M   'P 1'
#
loop_
_entity.id
_entity.type
_entity.pdbx_description
1 polymer ?
#
loop_
_entity_poly.entity_id
_entity_poly.type
_entity_poly.pdbx_seq_one_letter_code
_entity_poly.pdbx_strand_id
1 'polypeptide(L)'
;MERKSKGLTAKEKTFCNCFVSCGSADEAAYNAGFVKNPKRSGEELLCRDDIANEIKRLGKCRTSSLSEIATVGYRRLAFGKISDAVSLLYMENPSREQLEHMDLFLVSEIKRPKDGSMEIKFFDRLKALEKLTGDSEKEDRATPFYDAIAKGAEALRSDNDEG
;
A
#
# COMPACT_ATOMS: atom_id res chain seq x y z
N MET A 1 -37.44 -19.86 4.88
CA MET A 1 -36.54 -20.17 6.02
C MET A 1 -35.29 -19.33 5.83
N GLU A 2 -35.33 -18.07 6.27
CA GLU A 2 -34.18 -17.17 6.16
C GLU A 2 -33.09 -17.65 7.12
N ARG A 3 -31.97 -18.13 6.57
CA ARG A 3 -30.79 -18.42 7.37
C ARG A 3 -30.24 -17.07 7.84
N LYS A 4 -30.47 -16.72 9.12
CA LYS A 4 -29.74 -15.64 9.79
C LYS A 4 -28.26 -15.80 9.46
N SER A 5 -27.67 -14.81 8.78
CA SER A 5 -26.25 -14.77 8.48
C SER A 5 -25.47 -14.88 9.79
N LYS A 6 -24.87 -16.03 10.03
CA LYS A 6 -23.77 -16.14 11.00
C LYS A 6 -22.65 -15.29 10.41
N GLY A 7 -22.17 -14.31 11.16
CA GLY A 7 -21.10 -13.43 10.70
C GLY A 7 -19.85 -14.20 10.24
N LEU A 8 -19.00 -13.52 9.47
CA LEU A 8 -17.80 -14.10 8.87
C LEU A 8 -16.95 -14.88 9.87
N THR A 9 -16.57 -16.09 9.50
CA THR A 9 -15.64 -16.94 10.23
C THR A 9 -14.24 -16.33 10.26
N ALA A 10 -13.38 -16.81 11.17
CA ALA A 10 -11.99 -16.36 11.22
C ALA A 10 -11.25 -16.60 9.89
N LYS A 11 -11.47 -17.75 9.24
CA LYS A 11 -10.89 -18.05 7.93
C LYS A 11 -11.39 -17.10 6.84
N GLU A 12 -12.67 -16.80 6.81
CA GLU A 12 -13.24 -15.85 5.83
C GLU A 12 -12.73 -14.43 6.06
N LYS A 13 -12.58 -13.99 7.32
CA LYS A 13 -11.94 -12.69 7.63
C LYS A 13 -10.49 -12.66 7.18
N THR A 14 -9.74 -13.73 7.39
CA THR A 14 -8.36 -13.85 6.87
C THR A 14 -8.36 -13.81 5.35
N PHE A 15 -9.28 -14.50 4.68
CA PHE A 15 -9.44 -14.45 3.23
C PHE A 15 -9.69 -13.02 2.74
N CYS A 16 -10.66 -12.31 3.30
CA CYS A 16 -10.97 -10.94 2.90
C CYS A 16 -9.77 -10.01 3.12
N ASN A 17 -9.05 -10.16 4.23
CA ASN A 17 -7.81 -9.41 4.46
C ASN A 17 -6.74 -9.75 3.44
N CYS A 18 -6.44 -11.02 3.19
CA CYS A 18 -5.44 -11.42 2.20
C CYS A 18 -5.81 -10.90 0.80
N PHE A 19 -7.07 -11.08 0.39
CA PHE A 19 -7.58 -10.67 -0.92
C PHE A 19 -7.46 -9.17 -1.15
N VAL A 20 -7.79 -8.33 -0.16
CA VAL A 20 -7.64 -6.87 -0.30
C VAL A 20 -6.15 -6.48 -0.43
N SER A 21 -5.19 -7.32 -0.02
CA SER A 21 -3.74 -7.02 -0.14
C SER A 21 -3.14 -7.46 -1.46
N CYS A 22 -3.46 -8.69 -1.89
CA CYS A 22 -2.82 -9.30 -3.06
C CYS A 22 -3.70 -9.28 -4.32
N GLY A 23 -5.01 -9.04 -4.20
CA GLY A 23 -5.96 -9.06 -5.31
C GLY A 23 -6.18 -10.45 -5.94
N SER A 24 -5.57 -11.50 -5.39
CA SER A 24 -5.62 -12.87 -5.92
C SER A 24 -6.52 -13.75 -5.07
N ALA A 25 -7.58 -14.31 -5.69
CA ALA A 25 -8.52 -15.21 -5.02
C ALA A 25 -7.83 -16.52 -4.57
N ASP A 26 -6.90 -17.01 -5.37
CA ASP A 26 -6.16 -18.24 -5.12
C ASP A 26 -5.20 -18.09 -3.93
N GLU A 27 -4.36 -17.05 -3.97
CA GLU A 27 -3.38 -16.77 -2.91
C GLU A 27 -4.07 -16.39 -1.59
N ALA A 28 -5.17 -15.62 -1.65
CA ALA A 28 -5.94 -15.27 -0.47
C ALA A 28 -6.61 -16.48 0.17
N ALA A 29 -7.15 -17.40 -0.64
CA ALA A 29 -7.76 -18.63 -0.16
C ALA A 29 -6.72 -19.55 0.47
N TYR A 30 -5.57 -19.73 -0.19
CA TYR A 30 -4.47 -20.54 0.34
C TYR A 30 -4.00 -20.01 1.70
N ASN A 31 -3.72 -18.72 1.81
CA ASN A 31 -3.27 -18.07 3.04
C ASN A 31 -4.33 -18.07 4.15
N ALA A 32 -5.61 -18.08 3.80
CA ALA A 32 -6.71 -18.23 4.74
C ALA A 32 -6.94 -19.68 5.21
N GLY A 33 -6.14 -20.63 4.72
CA GLY A 33 -6.20 -22.04 5.10
C GLY A 33 -7.24 -22.84 4.31
N PHE A 34 -7.59 -22.42 3.09
CA PHE A 34 -8.31 -23.20 2.09
C PHE A 34 -7.31 -23.96 1.19
N VAL A 35 -6.63 -24.95 1.78
CA VAL A 35 -5.52 -25.68 1.13
C VAL A 35 -5.96 -26.62 0.00
N LYS A 36 -7.23 -27.03 -0.02
CA LYS A 36 -7.77 -27.94 -1.05
C LYS A 36 -8.47 -27.12 -2.13
N ASN A 37 -7.85 -27.02 -3.31
CA ASN A 37 -8.31 -26.20 -4.45
C ASN A 37 -8.56 -24.71 -4.09
N PRO A 38 -7.53 -24.01 -3.60
CA PRO A 38 -7.62 -22.62 -3.14
C PRO A 38 -8.28 -21.69 -4.16
N LYS A 39 -7.88 -21.75 -5.44
CA LYS A 39 -8.53 -21.00 -6.53
C LYS A 39 -10.06 -21.12 -6.54
N ARG A 40 -10.58 -22.35 -6.54
CA ARG A 40 -12.03 -22.59 -6.57
C ARG A 40 -12.70 -22.08 -5.30
N SER A 41 -12.12 -22.34 -4.13
CA SER A 41 -12.64 -21.82 -2.86
C SER A 41 -12.65 -20.30 -2.83
N GLY A 42 -11.63 -19.65 -3.37
CA GLY A 42 -11.55 -18.20 -3.50
C GLY A 42 -12.64 -17.64 -4.43
N GLU A 43 -12.82 -18.22 -5.62
CA GLU A 43 -13.89 -17.84 -6.56
C GLU A 43 -15.28 -18.00 -5.92
N GLU A 44 -15.54 -19.12 -5.22
CA GLU A 44 -16.80 -19.36 -4.51
C GLU A 44 -17.03 -18.36 -3.37
N LEU A 45 -15.98 -17.95 -2.64
CA LEU A 45 -16.07 -16.93 -1.59
C LEU A 45 -16.39 -15.55 -2.18
N LEU A 46 -15.78 -15.17 -3.31
CA LEU A 46 -16.03 -13.88 -3.95
C LEU A 46 -17.46 -13.71 -4.47
N CYS A 47 -18.17 -14.81 -4.75
CA CYS A 47 -19.56 -14.79 -5.14
C CYS A 47 -20.54 -14.54 -3.98
N ARG A 48 -20.08 -14.46 -2.72
CA ARG A 48 -20.95 -14.23 -1.57
C ARG A 48 -21.05 -12.74 -1.19
N ASP A 49 -22.27 -12.27 -0.97
CA ASP A 49 -22.54 -10.87 -0.61
C ASP A 49 -21.89 -10.43 0.71
N ASP A 50 -21.82 -11.31 1.71
CA ASP A 50 -21.19 -11.01 3.00
C ASP A 50 -19.67 -10.83 2.88
N ILE A 51 -19.01 -11.64 2.04
CA ILE A 51 -17.60 -11.53 1.67
C ILE A 51 -17.35 -10.25 0.87
N ALA A 52 -18.16 -9.98 -0.16
CA ALA A 52 -18.02 -8.78 -0.99
C ALA A 52 -18.20 -7.49 -0.16
N ASN A 53 -19.17 -7.47 0.75
CA ASN A 53 -19.38 -6.36 1.67
C ASN A 53 -18.21 -6.17 2.64
N GLU A 54 -17.63 -7.26 3.16
CA GLU A 54 -16.44 -7.18 4.01
C GLU A 54 -15.20 -6.75 3.24
N ILE A 55 -14.99 -7.23 2.01
CA ILE A 55 -13.92 -6.76 1.13
C ILE A 55 -14.09 -5.26 0.84
N LYS A 56 -15.32 -4.79 0.62
CA LYS A 56 -15.61 -3.36 0.42
C LYS A 56 -15.38 -2.55 1.71
N ARG A 57 -15.76 -3.07 2.88
CA ARG A 57 -15.54 -2.44 4.18
C ARG A 57 -14.05 -2.37 4.51
N LEU A 58 -13.34 -3.48 4.37
CA LEU A 58 -11.89 -3.56 4.50
C LEU A 58 -11.24 -2.66 3.48
N GLY A 59 -11.67 -2.66 2.22
CA GLY A 59 -11.21 -1.73 1.18
C GLY A 59 -11.39 -0.26 1.57
N LYS A 60 -12.46 0.12 2.30
CA LYS A 60 -12.63 1.47 2.87
C LYS A 60 -11.78 1.75 4.12
N CYS A 61 -11.38 0.72 4.86
CA CYS A 61 -10.37 0.84 5.92
C CYS A 61 -8.93 0.73 5.38
N ARG A 62 -8.75 0.16 4.19
CA ARG A 62 -7.49 -0.09 3.49
C ARG A 62 -7.27 0.84 2.30
N THR A 63 -8.20 1.75 2.04
CA THR A 63 -7.89 3.12 1.66
C THR A 63 -7.22 3.84 2.84
N SER A 64 -6.17 3.23 3.40
CA SER A 64 -4.90 3.92 3.43
C SER A 64 -4.73 4.47 2.02
N SER A 65 -4.90 5.77 1.84
CA SER A 65 -5.04 6.37 0.50
C SER A 65 -3.93 5.84 -0.44
N LEU A 66 -4.13 5.88 -1.78
CA LEU A 66 -3.01 5.61 -2.70
C LEU A 66 -1.76 6.43 -2.33
N SER A 67 -1.94 7.59 -1.67
CA SER A 67 -0.86 8.39 -1.07
C SER A 67 -0.17 7.68 0.11
N GLU A 68 -0.86 6.98 1.01
CA GLU A 68 -0.22 6.18 2.07
C GLU A 68 0.61 5.01 1.50
N ILE A 69 0.08 4.29 0.51
CA ILE A 69 0.82 3.21 -0.16
C ILE A 69 2.04 3.77 -0.91
N ALA A 70 1.87 4.89 -1.62
CA ALA A 70 2.97 5.60 -2.26
C ALA A 70 4.00 6.07 -1.24
N THR A 71 3.57 6.56 -0.08
CA THR A 71 4.43 6.99 1.04
C THR A 71 5.28 5.83 1.55
N VAL A 72 4.70 4.64 1.73
CA VAL A 72 5.46 3.43 2.10
C VAL A 72 6.50 3.10 1.02
N GLY A 73 6.12 3.15 -0.26
CA GLY A 73 7.04 2.95 -1.39
C GLY A 73 8.20 3.94 -1.38
N TYR A 74 7.92 5.25 -1.25
CA TYR A 74 8.96 6.28 -1.18
C TYR A 74 9.85 6.16 0.06
N ARG A 75 9.31 5.76 1.22
CA ARG A 75 10.13 5.47 2.41
C ARG A 75 11.10 4.33 2.15
N ARG A 76 10.66 3.26 1.48
CA ARG A 76 11.57 2.19 1.07
C ARG A 76 12.65 2.71 0.14
N LEU A 77 12.30 3.49 -0.89
CA LEU A 77 13.30 4.09 -1.80
C LEU A 77 14.31 4.99 -1.07
N ALA A 78 13.85 5.83 -0.15
CA ALA A 78 14.69 6.79 0.58
C ALA A 78 15.61 6.14 1.61
N PHE A 79 15.11 5.14 2.36
CA PHE A 79 15.76 4.62 3.56
C PHE A 79 16.13 3.13 3.50
N GLY A 80 15.79 2.45 2.40
CA GLY A 80 16.05 1.01 2.24
C GLY A 80 17.55 0.66 2.24
N LYS A 81 17.85 -0.57 2.65
CA LYS A 81 19.20 -1.14 2.59
C LYS A 81 19.49 -1.67 1.19
N ILE A 82 20.78 -1.67 0.80
CA ILE A 82 21.25 -2.19 -0.50
C ILE A 82 21.96 -3.54 -0.37
N SER A 83 21.86 -4.22 0.78
CA SER A 83 22.64 -5.43 1.09
C SER A 83 22.49 -6.52 0.04
N ASP A 84 21.26 -6.74 -0.45
CA ASP A 84 20.97 -7.85 -1.36
C ASP A 84 21.44 -7.54 -2.77
N ALA A 85 21.32 -6.29 -3.21
CA ALA A 85 21.92 -5.82 -4.46
C ALA A 85 23.46 -5.91 -4.42
N VAL A 86 24.07 -5.55 -3.29
CA VAL A 86 25.52 -5.73 -3.09
C VAL A 86 25.88 -7.21 -3.09
N SER A 87 25.08 -8.06 -2.46
CA SER A 87 25.30 -9.51 -2.45
C SER A 87 25.20 -10.10 -3.85
N LEU A 88 24.21 -9.66 -4.63
CA LEU A 88 23.99 -10.06 -6.02
C LEU A 88 25.19 -9.72 -6.93
N LEU A 89 25.86 -8.58 -6.71
CA LEU A 89 27.06 -8.19 -7.47
C LEU A 89 28.20 -9.21 -7.36
N TYR A 90 28.31 -9.90 -6.22
CA TYR A 90 29.38 -10.88 -5.95
C TYR A 90 28.93 -12.33 -6.09
N MET A 91 27.66 -12.59 -6.38
CA MET A 91 27.17 -13.94 -6.58
C MET A 91 27.49 -14.47 -7.97
N GLU A 92 28.17 -15.62 -8.02
CA GLU A 92 28.35 -16.39 -9.25
C GLU A 92 27.17 -17.34 -9.45
N ASN A 93 26.44 -17.17 -10.57
CA ASN A 93 25.31 -18.01 -10.98
C ASN A 93 24.25 -18.23 -9.87
N PRO A 94 23.62 -17.15 -9.35
CA PRO A 94 22.58 -17.29 -8.33
C PRO A 94 21.42 -18.15 -8.84
N SER A 95 20.95 -19.07 -8.01
CA SER A 95 19.79 -19.89 -8.32
C SER A 95 18.52 -19.04 -8.35
N ARG A 96 17.49 -19.51 -9.07
CA ARG A 96 16.19 -18.84 -9.09
C ARG A 96 15.61 -18.65 -7.69
N GLU A 97 15.74 -19.67 -6.84
CA GLU A 97 15.27 -19.62 -5.45
C GLU A 97 16.02 -18.56 -4.64
N GLN A 98 17.35 -18.42 -4.82
CA GLN A 98 18.11 -17.36 -4.16
C GLN A 98 17.65 -15.97 -4.62
N LEU A 99 17.41 -15.79 -5.91
CA LEU A 99 16.92 -14.52 -6.47
C LEU A 99 15.52 -14.16 -5.98
N GLU A 100 14.62 -15.13 -5.82
CA GLU A 100 13.24 -14.92 -5.35
C GLU A 100 13.18 -14.39 -3.90
N HIS A 101 14.22 -14.63 -3.09
CA HIS A 101 14.29 -14.19 -1.70
C HIS A 101 15.05 -12.87 -1.49
N MET A 102 15.59 -12.26 -2.55
CA MET A 102 16.32 -10.99 -2.46
C MET A 102 15.38 -9.77 -2.46
N ASP A 103 15.64 -8.79 -1.58
CA ASP A 103 15.01 -7.47 -1.67
C ASP A 103 15.76 -6.57 -2.66
N LEU A 104 15.29 -6.59 -3.92
CA LEU A 104 15.78 -5.73 -5.00
C LEU A 104 14.91 -4.49 -5.24
N PHE A 105 14.06 -4.10 -4.27
CA PHE A 105 13.08 -3.01 -4.46
C PHE A 105 13.72 -1.67 -4.85
N LEU A 106 14.94 -1.40 -4.39
CA LEU A 106 15.67 -0.16 -4.69
C LEU A 106 16.23 -0.13 -6.11
N VAL A 107 16.29 -1.26 -6.80
CA VAL A 107 16.96 -1.40 -8.09
C VAL A 107 16.08 -0.89 -9.22
N SER A 108 16.58 0.07 -9.97
CA SER A 108 15.92 0.61 -11.16
C SER A 108 16.36 -0.09 -12.44
N GLU A 109 17.57 -0.64 -12.46
CA GLU A 109 18.16 -1.25 -13.64
C GLU A 109 19.25 -2.27 -13.25
N ILE A 110 19.29 -3.41 -13.94
CA ILE A 110 20.39 -4.38 -13.87
C ILE A 110 20.91 -4.60 -15.28
N LYS A 111 22.22 -4.49 -15.47
CA LYS A 111 22.90 -4.71 -16.74
C LYS A 111 24.05 -5.70 -16.58
N ARG A 112 24.29 -6.48 -17.63
CA ARG A 112 25.47 -7.34 -17.76
C ARG A 112 26.16 -7.05 -19.10
N PRO A 113 27.10 -6.09 -19.16
CA PRO A 113 27.80 -5.75 -20.39
C PRO A 113 28.63 -6.91 -20.94
N LYS A 114 29.15 -6.73 -22.17
CA LYS A 114 29.90 -7.78 -22.90
C LYS A 114 31.20 -8.20 -22.22
N ASP A 115 31.73 -7.38 -21.32
CA ASP A 115 32.90 -7.67 -20.51
C ASP A 115 32.60 -8.62 -19.32
N GLY A 116 31.34 -9.02 -19.15
CA GLY A 116 30.90 -9.93 -18.11
C GLY A 116 30.64 -9.28 -16.76
N SER A 117 30.94 -7.98 -16.61
CA SER A 117 30.65 -7.21 -15.40
C SER A 117 29.14 -7.12 -15.13
N MET A 118 28.76 -6.83 -13.89
CA MET A 118 27.38 -6.53 -13.54
C MET A 118 27.27 -5.09 -13.05
N GLU A 119 26.32 -4.36 -13.60
CA GLU A 119 25.99 -3.00 -13.18
C GLU A 119 24.58 -2.99 -12.58
N ILE A 120 24.45 -2.41 -11.39
CA ILE A 120 23.16 -2.21 -10.73
C ILE A 120 22.97 -0.72 -10.50
N LYS A 121 21.83 -0.18 -10.95
CA LYS A 121 21.42 1.20 -10.64
C LYS A 121 20.27 1.20 -9.65
N PHE A 122 20.27 2.20 -8.78
CA PHE A 122 19.21 2.43 -7.81
C PHE A 122 18.34 3.62 -8.21
N PHE A 123 17.11 3.62 -7.72
CA PHE A 123 16.28 4.82 -7.73
C PHE A 123 16.91 5.95 -6.90
N ASP A 124 16.59 7.19 -7.27
CA ASP A 124 17.08 8.40 -6.60
C ASP A 124 16.43 8.58 -5.22
N ARG A 125 17.24 8.57 -4.17
CA ARG A 125 16.81 8.73 -2.78
C ARG A 125 16.35 10.15 -2.46
N LEU A 126 17.00 11.17 -3.03
CA LEU A 126 16.63 12.56 -2.82
C LEU A 126 15.25 12.83 -3.42
N LYS A 127 15.00 12.32 -4.63
CA LYS A 127 13.67 12.40 -5.26
C LYS A 127 12.59 11.70 -4.45
N ALA A 128 12.90 10.58 -3.80
CA ALA A 128 11.97 9.91 -2.89
C ALA A 128 11.68 10.73 -1.63
N LEU A 129 12.71 11.38 -1.04
CA LEU A 129 12.55 12.28 0.10
C LEU A 129 11.70 13.51 -0.24
N GLU A 130 11.93 14.14 -1.40
CA GLU A 130 11.11 15.26 -1.88
C GLU A 130 9.63 14.89 -1.98
N LYS A 131 9.32 13.66 -2.41
CA LYS A 131 7.94 13.16 -2.48
C LYS A 131 7.33 12.88 -1.12
N LEU A 132 8.15 12.55 -0.11
CA LEU A 132 7.69 12.36 1.26
C LEU A 132 7.41 13.68 1.99
N THR A 133 8.10 14.77 1.62
CA THR A 133 7.94 16.09 2.24
C THR A 133 6.99 17.02 1.47
N GLY A 134 6.65 16.71 0.21
CA GLY A 134 5.84 17.59 -0.64
C GLY A 134 4.34 17.68 -0.28
N ASP A 135 3.79 16.73 0.47
CA ASP A 135 2.37 16.73 0.87
C ASP A 135 2.11 17.56 2.14
N SER A 136 3.12 17.79 2.99
CA SER A 136 2.94 18.58 4.23
C SER A 136 2.70 20.08 3.99
N GLU A 137 3.01 20.60 2.79
CA GLU A 137 2.83 22.04 2.50
C GLU A 137 1.44 22.40 1.93
N LYS A 138 0.62 21.42 1.54
CA LYS A 138 -0.65 21.67 0.86
C LYS A 138 -1.88 21.66 1.78
N GLU A 139 -1.83 20.90 2.87
CA GLU A 139 -2.98 20.79 3.79
C GLU A 139 -3.15 22.01 4.70
N ASP A 140 -2.13 22.88 4.86
CA ASP A 140 -2.13 23.91 5.91
C ASP A 140 -2.22 25.37 5.42
N ARG A 141 -2.25 25.62 4.10
CA ARG A 141 -2.28 27.02 3.59
C ARG A 141 -3.68 27.62 3.46
N ALA A 142 -4.71 26.79 3.32
CA ALA A 142 -6.07 27.27 3.10
C ALA A 142 -6.78 27.59 4.42
N THR A 143 -6.56 26.77 5.44
CA THR A 143 -7.19 26.83 6.77
C THR A 143 -6.98 28.17 7.48
N PRO A 144 -5.74 28.72 7.58
CA PRO A 144 -5.51 29.99 8.27
C PRO A 144 -6.19 31.18 7.59
N PHE A 145 -6.30 31.16 6.26
CA PHE A 145 -6.95 32.22 5.49
C PHE A 145 -8.48 32.18 5.64
N TYR A 146 -9.08 30.99 5.56
CA TYR A 146 -10.52 30.82 5.80
C TYR A 146 -10.90 31.16 7.23
N ASP A 147 -10.08 30.76 8.22
CA ASP A 147 -10.28 31.10 9.63
C ASP A 147 -10.20 32.62 9.87
N ALA A 148 -9.27 33.31 9.22
CA ALA A 148 -9.15 34.76 9.32
C ALA A 148 -10.38 35.49 8.75
N ILE A 149 -10.90 35.03 7.61
CA ILE A 149 -12.12 35.58 7.01
C ILE A 149 -13.34 35.32 7.90
N ALA A 150 -13.49 34.10 8.42
CA ALA A 150 -14.61 33.72 9.28
C ALA A 150 -14.64 34.59 10.56
N LYS A 151 -13.49 34.76 11.22
CA LYS A 151 -13.36 35.62 12.41
C LYS A 151 -13.64 37.09 12.11
N GLY A 152 -13.20 37.58 10.95
CA GLY A 152 -13.50 38.95 10.52
C GLY A 152 -15.00 39.19 10.29
N ALA A 153 -15.70 38.21 9.70
CA ALA A 153 -17.13 38.28 9.48
C ALA A 153 -17.95 38.18 10.78
N GLU A 154 -17.49 37.39 11.76
CA GLU A 154 -18.08 37.34 13.10
C GLU A 154 -17.95 38.67 13.84
N ALA A 155 -16.76 39.28 13.84
CA ALA A 155 -16.52 40.56 14.51
C ALA A 155 -17.46 41.67 14.01
N LEU A 156 -17.71 41.72 12.70
CA LEU A 156 -18.62 42.69 12.08
C LEU A 156 -20.10 42.46 12.40
N ARG A 157 -20.49 41.24 12.79
CA ARG A 157 -21.86 40.98 13.28
C ARG A 157 -22.03 41.43 14.71
N SER A 158 -21.04 41.17 15.57
CA SER A 158 -21.07 41.57 16.97
C SER A 158 -21.18 43.08 17.13
N ASP A 159 -20.47 43.85 16.29
CA ASP A 159 -20.50 45.32 16.33
C ASP A 159 -21.86 45.92 15.90
N ASN A 160 -22.70 45.17 15.16
CA ASN A 160 -24.02 45.63 14.72
C ASN A 160 -25.16 45.30 15.70
N ASP A 161 -24.93 44.43 16.68
CA ASP A 161 -25.93 44.06 17.70
C ASP A 161 -25.80 44.89 19.00
N GLU A 162 -24.74 45.71 19.14
CA GLU A 162 -24.49 46.59 20.31
C GLU A 162 -24.76 48.09 20.06
N GLY A 163 -25.32 48.48 18.90
CA GLY A 163 -25.69 49.87 18.54
C GLY A 163 -27.19 50.10 18.47
#